data_AF-A0A812MCP2-F1
#
_entry.id   AF-A0A812MCP2-F1
#
_cell.length_a   1.000
_cell.length_b   1.000
_cell.length_c   1.000
_cell.angle_alpha   90.00
_cell.angle_beta   90.00
_cell.angle_gamma   90.00
#
_symmetry.space_group_name_H-M   'P 1'
#
loop_
_entity.id
_entity.type
_entity.pdbx_description
1 polymer ?
#
loop_
_entity_poly.entity_id
_entity_poly.type
_entity_poly.pdbx_seq_one_letter_code
_entity_poly.pdbx_strand_id
1 'polypeptide(L)'
;MWALQAVNALIFGATFYANMAIYRGCFRSMEADGEKLARFSLASVKSSCCDDNHQASCGLCDRQITNKCITSWWGTREQFEEYVQTEVRAVLLSEHAKQFFTYRQAVSAMVPVLWLFLSKAAAWYRLTAAFTTFDPIMEASREVIRAVAWWLGVAPMALLTGTRLCYVFRHKCSCTSADFLLNLPPLLGSVMVVVAAQQLEHLCSIIDFPI
;
A
#
# COMPACT_ATOMS: atom_id res chain seq x y z
N MET A 1 -21.94 15.92 -20.08
CA MET A 1 -21.38 14.54 -20.05
C MET A 1 -19.86 14.53 -19.97
N TRP A 2 -19.14 15.16 -20.93
CA TRP A 2 -17.67 15.21 -20.96
C TRP A 2 -17.01 15.85 -19.72
N ALA A 3 -17.57 16.95 -19.21
CA ALA A 3 -17.04 17.59 -18.00
C ALA A 3 -17.07 16.67 -16.77
N LEU A 4 -18.15 15.90 -16.59
CA LEU A 4 -18.28 14.96 -15.47
C LEU A 4 -17.28 13.80 -15.60
N GLN A 5 -17.06 13.29 -16.82
CA GLN A 5 -16.07 12.25 -17.08
C GLN A 5 -14.64 12.75 -16.84
N ALA A 6 -14.31 13.97 -17.28
CA ALA A 6 -13.02 14.58 -17.05
C ALA A 6 -12.75 14.81 -15.55
N VAL A 7 -13.74 15.30 -14.80
CA VAL A 7 -13.66 15.47 -13.35
C VAL A 7 -13.44 14.13 -12.64
N ASN A 8 -14.20 13.10 -12.99
CA ASN A 8 -14.02 11.77 -12.41
C ASN A 8 -12.62 11.20 -12.72
N ALA A 9 -12.15 11.30 -13.95
CA ALA A 9 -10.82 10.84 -14.33
C ALA A 9 -9.71 11.58 -13.55
N LEU A 10 -9.87 12.89 -13.35
CA LEU A 10 -8.95 13.70 -12.57
C LEU A 10 -8.94 13.30 -11.09
N ILE A 11 -10.11 13.08 -10.49
CA ILE A 11 -10.24 12.62 -9.10
C ILE A 11 -9.58 11.26 -8.95
N PHE A 12 -9.91 10.28 -9.80
CA PHE A 12 -9.29 8.96 -9.76
C PHE A 12 -7.78 9.05 -9.94
N GLY A 13 -7.29 9.79 -10.95
CA GLY A 13 -5.86 9.99 -11.18
C GLY A 13 -5.15 10.58 -9.96
N ALA A 14 -5.72 11.63 -9.36
CA ALA A 14 -5.17 12.27 -8.17
C ALA A 14 -5.15 11.33 -6.96
N THR A 15 -6.23 10.57 -6.71
CA THR A 15 -6.30 9.60 -5.62
C THR A 15 -5.29 8.47 -5.81
N PHE A 16 -5.17 7.91 -7.01
CA PHE A 16 -4.17 6.87 -7.29
C PHE A 16 -2.74 7.41 -7.11
N TYR A 17 -2.47 8.61 -7.63
CA TYR A 17 -1.16 9.25 -7.45
C TYR A 17 -0.81 9.46 -5.98
N ALA A 18 -1.75 9.98 -5.18
CA ALA A 18 -1.56 10.19 -3.75
C ALA A 18 -1.25 8.87 -3.02
N ASN A 19 -1.98 7.79 -3.34
CA ASN A 19 -1.70 6.46 -2.78
C ASN A 19 -0.29 5.97 -3.15
N MET A 20 0.13 6.11 -4.41
CA MET A 20 1.49 5.72 -4.83
C MET A 20 2.57 6.52 -4.10
N ALA A 21 2.36 7.84 -3.91
CA ALA A 21 3.28 8.69 -3.17
C ALA A 21 3.38 8.27 -1.69
N ILE A 22 2.25 7.96 -1.05
CA ILE A 22 2.20 7.47 0.33
C ILE A 22 2.92 6.13 0.46
N TYR A 23 2.66 5.15 -0.41
CA TYR A 23 3.32 3.85 -0.37
C TYR A 23 4.83 3.98 -0.54
N ARG A 24 5.27 4.80 -1.49
CA ARG A 24 6.70 5.05 -1.70
C ARG A 24 7.34 5.73 -0.50
N GLY A 25 6.66 6.71 0.11
CA GLY A 25 7.10 7.35 1.35
C GLY A 25 7.23 6.36 2.50
N CYS A 26 6.28 5.44 2.62
CA CYS A 26 6.31 4.37 3.61
C CYS A 26 7.51 3.43 3.40
N PHE A 27 7.72 2.92 2.18
CA PHE A 27 8.87 2.07 1.86
C PHE A 27 10.21 2.76 2.12
N ARG A 28 10.30 4.08 1.88
CA ARG A 28 11.48 4.88 2.22
C ARG A 28 11.71 5.00 3.73
N SER A 29 10.65 5.24 4.49
CA SER A 29 10.74 5.30 5.96
C SER A 29 11.25 3.98 6.51
N MET A 30 10.75 2.86 6.00
CA MET A 30 11.20 1.52 6.40
C MET A 30 12.67 1.29 6.09
N GLU A 31 13.15 1.71 4.92
CA GLU A 31 14.56 1.58 4.54
C GLU A 31 15.45 2.43 5.46
N ALA A 32 15.01 3.65 5.79
CA ALA A 32 15.70 4.51 6.73
C ALA A 32 15.75 3.92 8.15
N ASP A 33 14.65 3.32 8.62
CA ASP A 33 14.63 2.65 9.92
C ASP A 33 15.49 1.39 9.93
N GLY A 34 15.50 0.64 8.82
CA GLY A 34 16.43 -0.47 8.60
C GLY A 34 17.91 -0.03 8.60
N GLU A 35 18.22 1.15 8.09
CA GLU A 35 19.58 1.73 8.14
C GLU A 35 19.96 2.20 9.56
N LYS A 36 19.02 2.78 10.31
CA LYS A 36 19.23 3.11 11.73
C LYS A 36 19.54 1.87 12.56
N LEU A 37 18.81 0.77 12.33
CA LEU A 37 19.09 -0.51 12.99
C LEU A 37 20.45 -1.08 12.58
N ALA A 38 20.86 -0.92 11.32
CA ALA A 38 22.18 -1.38 10.86
C ALA A 38 23.35 -0.64 11.54
N ARG A 39 23.12 0.60 11.97
CA ARG A 39 24.10 1.42 12.71
C ARG A 39 23.79 1.50 14.20
N PHE A 40 22.88 0.66 14.69
CA PHE A 40 22.48 0.69 16.09
C PHE A 40 23.67 0.34 16.96
N SER A 41 23.94 1.17 17.96
CA SER A 41 24.89 0.85 19.02
C SER A 41 24.32 1.29 20.35
N LEU A 42 24.48 0.47 21.37
CA LEU A 42 23.99 0.78 22.70
C LEU A 42 24.73 1.98 23.30
N ALA A 43 25.92 2.32 22.77
CA ALA A 43 26.68 3.48 23.20
C ALA A 43 26.02 4.81 22.75
N SER A 44 25.39 4.82 21.57
CA SER A 44 24.76 6.01 20.99
C SER A 44 23.33 6.27 21.51
N VAL A 45 22.74 5.31 22.23
CA VAL A 45 21.42 5.47 22.84
C VAL A 45 21.47 6.54 23.94
N LYS A 46 20.66 7.59 23.77
CA LYS A 46 20.46 8.62 24.78
C LYS A 46 19.43 8.17 25.80
N SER A 47 19.67 8.50 27.06
CA SER A 47 18.76 8.25 28.17
C SER A 47 18.55 9.55 28.91
N SER A 48 17.29 9.92 29.15
CA SER A 48 16.92 11.18 29.81
C SER A 48 17.66 11.37 31.15
N CYS A 49 17.84 10.30 31.93
CA CYS A 49 18.59 10.37 33.18
C CYS A 49 20.06 10.84 33.01
N CYS A 50 20.69 10.56 31.87
CA CYS A 50 22.08 10.97 31.59
C CYS A 50 22.17 12.38 31.02
N ASP A 51 21.12 12.87 30.35
CA ASP A 51 21.09 14.24 29.81
C ASP A 51 20.96 15.27 30.94
N ASP A 52 20.22 14.93 32.02
CA ASP A 52 20.05 15.78 33.21
C ASP A 52 21.09 15.49 34.31
N ASN A 53 22.22 14.86 33.99
CA ASN A 53 23.29 14.52 34.95
C ASN A 53 22.79 13.78 36.21
N HIS A 54 21.77 12.93 36.06
CA HIS A 54 21.16 12.16 37.14
C HIS A 54 20.56 12.98 38.30
N GLN A 55 20.26 14.27 38.09
CA GLN A 55 19.68 15.13 39.14
C GLN A 55 18.29 14.66 39.58
N ALA A 56 17.44 14.27 38.63
CA ALA A 56 16.06 13.85 38.92
C ALA A 56 15.96 12.39 39.39
N SER A 57 16.94 11.55 39.08
CA SER A 57 16.87 10.10 39.29
C SER A 57 17.53 9.62 40.59
N CYS A 58 17.88 10.54 41.50
CA CYS A 58 18.53 10.23 42.78
C CYS A 58 19.77 9.31 42.64
N GLY A 59 20.53 9.44 41.54
CA GLY A 59 21.70 8.61 41.26
C GLY A 59 21.43 7.25 40.61
N LEU A 60 20.18 6.89 40.33
CA LEU A 60 19.85 5.72 39.51
C LEU A 60 20.01 6.07 38.02
N CYS A 61 20.77 5.25 37.29
CA CYS A 61 21.02 5.44 35.88
C CYS A 61 20.36 4.30 35.09
N ASP A 62 19.24 4.59 34.42
CA ASP A 62 18.50 3.61 33.61
C ASP A 62 19.39 2.97 32.53
N ARG A 63 20.29 3.75 31.94
CA ARG A 63 21.29 3.24 31.00
C ARG A 63 22.20 2.20 31.63
N GLN A 64 22.64 2.40 32.87
CA GLN A 64 23.51 1.46 33.57
C GLN A 64 22.76 0.18 33.93
N ILE A 65 21.51 0.30 34.38
CA ILE A 65 20.64 -0.84 34.69
C ILE A 65 20.37 -1.64 33.41
N THR A 66 19.97 -0.97 32.32
CA THR A 66 19.68 -1.60 31.03
C THR A 66 20.91 -2.31 30.46
N ASN A 67 22.08 -1.69 30.54
CA ASN A 67 23.34 -2.35 30.14
C ASN A 67 23.58 -3.62 30.95
N LYS A 68 23.43 -3.58 32.28
CA LYS A 68 23.60 -4.77 33.14
C LYS A 68 22.62 -5.88 32.77
N CYS A 69 21.35 -5.56 32.54
CA CYS A 69 20.34 -6.53 32.11
C CYS A 69 20.72 -7.14 30.75
N ILE A 70 21.14 -6.32 29.79
CA ILE A 70 21.55 -6.79 28.46
C ILE A 70 22.76 -7.73 28.57
N THR A 71 23.80 -7.34 29.30
CA THR A 71 24.97 -8.21 29.52
C THR A 71 24.56 -9.50 30.25
N SER A 72 23.59 -9.46 31.16
CA SER A 72 23.10 -10.66 31.85
C SER A 72 22.31 -11.60 30.94
N TRP A 73 21.58 -11.10 29.95
CA TRP A 73 20.73 -11.91 29.06
C TRP A 73 21.48 -12.38 27.80
N TRP A 74 22.32 -11.53 27.23
CA TRP A 74 23.07 -11.80 26.00
C TRP A 74 24.55 -12.06 26.20
N GLY A 75 25.05 -12.07 27.45
CA GLY A 75 26.46 -12.30 27.75
C GLY A 75 27.34 -11.06 27.52
N THR A 76 27.30 -10.47 26.32
CA THR A 76 28.02 -9.24 25.99
C THR A 76 27.13 -8.22 25.28
N ARG A 77 27.55 -6.95 25.31
CA ARG A 77 26.85 -5.89 24.57
C ARG A 77 26.98 -6.09 23.06
N GLU A 78 28.14 -6.56 22.61
CA GLU A 78 28.45 -6.74 21.20
C GLU A 78 27.55 -7.82 20.60
N GLN A 79 27.30 -8.91 21.32
CA GLN A 79 26.37 -9.96 20.88
C GLN A 79 24.94 -9.45 20.75
N PHE A 80 24.50 -8.58 21.67
CA PHE A 80 23.21 -7.92 21.55
C PHE A 80 23.15 -6.94 20.37
N GLU A 81 24.16 -6.08 20.21
CA GLU A 81 24.23 -5.12 19.11
C GLU A 81 24.25 -5.85 17.76
N GLU A 82 25.04 -6.92 17.62
CA GLU A 82 25.07 -7.78 16.44
C GLU A 82 23.71 -8.41 16.17
N TYR A 83 23.04 -8.97 17.19
CA TYR A 83 21.69 -9.53 17.06
C TYR A 83 20.66 -8.49 16.58
N VAL A 84 20.72 -7.25 17.10
CA VAL A 84 19.82 -6.18 16.66
C VAL A 84 20.11 -5.76 15.22
N GLN A 85 21.38 -5.60 14.86
CA GLN A 85 21.80 -5.19 13.51
C GLN A 85 21.51 -6.24 12.45
N THR A 86 21.47 -7.52 12.83
CA THR A 86 21.25 -8.66 11.93
C THR A 86 19.82 -9.16 11.99
N GLU A 87 19.46 -9.91 13.04
CA GLU A 87 18.20 -10.63 13.18
C GLU A 87 17.00 -9.67 13.29
N VAL A 88 17.06 -8.69 14.20
CA VAL A 88 15.93 -7.74 14.38
C VAL A 88 15.71 -6.93 13.11
N ARG A 89 16.79 -6.48 12.48
CA ARG A 89 16.72 -5.78 11.18
C ARG A 89 16.19 -6.69 10.08
N ALA A 90 16.62 -7.94 9.99
CA ALA A 90 16.18 -8.89 8.99
C ALA A 90 14.68 -9.21 9.17
N VAL A 91 14.22 -9.41 10.40
CA VAL A 91 12.80 -9.59 10.72
C VAL A 91 12.02 -8.33 10.37
N LEU A 92 12.47 -7.13 10.77
CA LEU A 92 11.80 -5.88 10.40
C LEU A 92 11.69 -5.72 8.89
N LEU A 93 12.77 -5.94 8.14
CA LEU A 93 12.73 -5.79 6.68
C LEU A 93 11.91 -6.90 6.01
N SER A 94 11.98 -8.14 6.50
CA SER A 94 11.31 -9.28 5.88
C SER A 94 9.81 -9.34 6.20
N GLU A 95 9.42 -9.19 7.46
CA GLU A 95 8.01 -9.19 7.87
C GLU A 95 7.29 -8.00 7.27
N HIS A 96 7.87 -6.82 7.39
CA HIS A 96 7.22 -5.59 6.96
C HIS A 96 7.16 -5.53 5.41
N ALA A 97 8.23 -5.90 4.69
CA ALA A 97 8.17 -5.95 3.22
C ALA A 97 7.27 -7.07 2.65
N LYS A 98 7.10 -8.20 3.37
CA LYS A 98 6.17 -9.28 2.96
C LYS A 98 4.72 -8.98 3.35
N GLN A 99 4.47 -8.35 4.49
CA GLN A 99 3.12 -8.10 5.02
C GLN A 99 2.43 -6.87 4.42
N PHE A 100 3.15 -5.95 3.78
CA PHE A 100 2.52 -4.70 3.35
C PHE A 100 1.30 -4.91 2.46
N PHE A 101 1.32 -5.91 1.56
CA PHE A 101 0.15 -6.25 0.75
C PHE A 101 0.08 -7.74 0.46
N THR A 102 -0.47 -8.51 1.39
CA THR A 102 -1.03 -9.82 1.00
C THR A 102 -2.21 -9.59 0.06
N TYR A 103 -2.41 -10.47 -0.91
CA TYR A 103 -3.57 -10.37 -1.83
C TYR A 103 -4.90 -10.30 -1.05
N ARG A 104 -5.00 -11.01 0.08
CA ARG A 104 -6.18 -10.94 0.97
C ARG A 104 -6.43 -9.53 1.50
N GLN A 105 -5.41 -8.83 1.98
CA GLN A 105 -5.55 -7.45 2.44
C GLN A 105 -5.91 -6.50 1.28
N ALA A 106 -5.33 -6.71 0.09
CA ALA A 106 -5.66 -5.93 -1.10
C ALA A 106 -7.14 -6.11 -1.49
N VAL A 107 -7.65 -7.34 -1.50
CA VAL A 107 -9.07 -7.63 -1.75
C VAL A 107 -9.97 -6.97 -0.69
N SER A 108 -9.61 -7.08 0.59
CA SER A 108 -10.36 -6.44 1.68
C SER A 108 -10.37 -4.90 1.55
N ALA A 109 -9.25 -4.29 1.16
CA ALA A 109 -9.17 -2.85 0.94
C ALA A 109 -10.01 -2.39 -0.27
N MET A 110 -10.31 -3.28 -1.21
CA MET A 110 -11.07 -3.00 -2.43
C MET A 110 -12.58 -3.26 -2.31
N VAL A 111 -13.10 -3.59 -1.12
CA VAL A 111 -14.54 -3.74 -0.88
C VAL A 111 -15.38 -2.53 -1.35
N PRO A 112 -14.93 -1.25 -1.22
CA PRO A 112 -15.67 -0.12 -1.77
C PRO A 112 -15.91 -0.19 -3.28
N VAL A 113 -15.01 -0.86 -4.05
CA VAL A 113 -15.19 -1.08 -5.49
C VAL A 113 -16.40 -1.99 -5.73
N LEU A 114 -16.50 -3.10 -5.00
CA LEU A 114 -17.67 -3.98 -5.05
C LEU A 114 -18.95 -3.21 -4.78
N TRP A 115 -18.97 -2.38 -3.73
CA TRP A 115 -20.13 -1.60 -3.34
C TRP A 115 -20.55 -0.59 -4.42
N LEU A 116 -19.58 0.04 -5.10
CA LEU A 116 -19.83 0.97 -6.19
C LEU A 116 -20.57 0.29 -7.35
N PHE A 117 -20.13 -0.90 -7.76
CA PHE A 117 -20.79 -1.64 -8.83
C PHE A 117 -22.15 -2.20 -8.41
N LEU A 118 -22.30 -2.70 -7.18
CA LEU A 118 -23.61 -3.13 -6.65
C LEU A 118 -24.61 -1.97 -6.63
N SER A 119 -24.16 -0.76 -6.27
CA SER A 119 -25.01 0.44 -6.29
C SER A 119 -25.44 0.80 -7.72
N LYS A 120 -24.54 0.66 -8.70
CA LYS A 120 -24.88 0.83 -10.13
C LYS A 120 -25.88 -0.23 -10.60
N ALA A 121 -25.67 -1.50 -10.26
CA ALA A 121 -26.57 -2.59 -10.61
C ALA A 121 -28.00 -2.34 -10.06
N ALA A 122 -28.10 -1.90 -8.80
CA ALA A 122 -29.37 -1.56 -8.18
C ALA A 122 -30.07 -0.36 -8.85
N ALA A 123 -29.31 0.67 -9.24
CA ALA A 123 -29.85 1.82 -9.97
C ALA A 123 -30.36 1.42 -11.36
N TRP A 124 -29.58 0.62 -12.10
CA TRP A 124 -29.97 0.09 -13.41
C TRP A 124 -31.22 -0.76 -13.33
N TYR A 125 -31.28 -1.70 -12.39
CA TYR A 125 -32.47 -2.54 -12.19
C TYR A 125 -33.75 -1.70 -12.06
N ARG A 126 -33.72 -0.63 -11.24
CA ARG A 126 -34.87 0.26 -11.03
C ARG A 126 -35.25 1.05 -12.28
N LEU A 127 -34.28 1.53 -13.04
CA LEU A 127 -34.51 2.30 -14.27
C LEU A 127 -35.04 1.41 -15.40
N THR A 128 -34.40 0.27 -15.64
CA THR A 128 -34.78 -0.69 -16.69
C THR A 128 -36.17 -1.27 -16.45
N ALA A 129 -36.50 -1.60 -15.19
CA ALA A 129 -37.84 -2.07 -14.82
C ALA A 129 -38.93 -1.01 -15.03
N ALA A 130 -38.59 0.28 -15.05
CA ALA A 130 -39.55 1.37 -15.23
C ALA A 130 -39.74 1.80 -16.69
N PHE A 131 -38.73 1.65 -17.56
CA PHE A 131 -38.70 2.31 -18.87
C PHE A 131 -38.49 1.41 -20.08
N THR A 132 -38.13 0.14 -19.93
CA THR A 132 -37.73 -0.72 -21.07
C THR A 132 -38.37 -2.10 -21.04
N THR A 133 -38.48 -2.73 -22.22
CA THR A 133 -38.99 -4.11 -22.40
C THR A 133 -37.93 -5.19 -22.18
N PHE A 134 -36.67 -4.83 -21.95
CA PHE A 134 -35.58 -5.78 -21.67
C PHE A 134 -35.72 -6.39 -20.28
N ASP A 135 -35.24 -7.63 -20.12
CA ASP A 135 -35.27 -8.33 -18.83
C ASP A 135 -34.32 -7.66 -17.81
N PRO A 136 -34.87 -6.99 -16.77
CA PRO A 136 -34.06 -6.23 -15.82
C PRO A 136 -33.16 -7.13 -14.94
N ILE A 137 -33.51 -8.41 -14.78
CA ILE A 137 -32.72 -9.36 -13.98
C ILE A 137 -31.42 -9.70 -14.71
N MET A 138 -31.48 -9.90 -16.04
CA MET A 138 -30.31 -10.23 -16.84
C MET A 138 -29.26 -9.12 -16.76
N GLU A 139 -29.65 -7.86 -16.96
CA GLU A 139 -28.71 -6.73 -16.94
C GLU A 139 -28.13 -6.48 -15.54
N ALA A 140 -28.95 -6.61 -14.49
CA ALA A 140 -28.49 -6.51 -13.12
C ALA A 140 -27.47 -7.63 -12.77
N SER A 141 -27.73 -8.86 -13.22
CA SER A 141 -26.82 -9.99 -12.98
C SER A 141 -25.45 -9.78 -13.64
N ARG A 142 -25.43 -9.21 -14.85
CA ARG A 142 -24.20 -8.87 -15.58
C ARG A 142 -23.34 -7.87 -14.80
N GLU A 143 -23.96 -6.82 -14.26
CA GLU A 143 -23.25 -5.81 -13.46
C GLU A 143 -22.75 -6.37 -12.12
N VAL A 144 -23.48 -7.32 -11.49
CA VAL A 144 -22.99 -8.01 -10.29
C VAL A 144 -21.78 -8.89 -10.59
N ILE A 145 -21.81 -9.65 -11.69
CA ILE A 145 -20.67 -10.49 -12.11
C ILE A 145 -19.45 -9.60 -12.39
N ARG A 146 -19.67 -8.49 -13.10
CA ARG A 146 -18.65 -7.46 -13.33
C ARG A 146 -18.09 -6.91 -12.01
N ALA A 147 -18.95 -6.61 -11.04
CA ALA A 147 -18.55 -6.15 -9.71
C ALA A 147 -17.55 -7.11 -9.04
N VAL A 148 -17.88 -8.40 -9.05
CA VAL A 148 -17.06 -9.46 -8.44
C VAL A 148 -15.73 -9.62 -9.19
N ALA A 149 -15.75 -9.62 -10.52
CA ALA A 149 -14.55 -9.74 -11.34
C ALA A 149 -13.58 -8.55 -11.12
N TRP A 150 -14.12 -7.33 -11.04
CA TRP A 150 -13.33 -6.14 -10.78
C TRP A 150 -12.77 -6.08 -9.36
N TRP A 151 -13.59 -6.48 -8.37
CA TRP A 151 -13.20 -6.49 -6.97
C TRP A 151 -12.14 -7.56 -6.64
N LEU A 152 -12.30 -8.78 -7.15
CA LEU A 152 -11.38 -9.88 -6.88
C LEU A 152 -10.19 -9.91 -7.84
N GLY A 153 -10.38 -9.51 -9.10
CA GLY A 153 -9.33 -9.57 -10.11
C GLY A 153 -8.61 -8.25 -10.29
N VAL A 154 -9.26 -7.32 -10.99
CA VAL A 154 -8.61 -6.16 -11.59
C VAL A 154 -8.06 -5.19 -10.54
N ALA A 155 -8.88 -4.78 -9.58
CA ALA A 155 -8.51 -3.79 -8.57
C ALA A 155 -7.33 -4.23 -7.68
N PRO A 156 -7.33 -5.43 -7.07
CA PRO A 156 -6.21 -5.88 -6.26
C PRO A 156 -4.96 -6.12 -7.11
N MET A 157 -5.08 -6.58 -8.36
CA MET A 157 -3.92 -6.73 -9.25
C MET A 157 -3.29 -5.39 -9.63
N ALA A 158 -4.11 -4.37 -9.91
CA ALA A 158 -3.61 -3.02 -10.16
C ALA A 158 -2.88 -2.45 -8.93
N LEU A 159 -3.46 -2.61 -7.74
CA LEU A 159 -2.84 -2.17 -6.48
C LEU A 159 -1.52 -2.90 -6.20
N LEU A 160 -1.49 -4.23 -6.34
CA LEU A 160 -0.29 -5.02 -6.12
C LEU A 160 0.81 -4.67 -7.12
N THR A 161 0.45 -4.43 -8.39
CA THR A 161 1.41 -4.01 -9.41
C THR A 161 1.97 -2.63 -9.08
N GLY A 162 1.12 -1.66 -8.73
CA GLY A 162 1.53 -0.32 -8.32
C GLY A 162 2.45 -0.34 -7.10
N THR A 163 2.09 -1.07 -6.05
CA THR A 163 2.90 -1.15 -4.82
C THR A 163 4.25 -1.84 -5.06
N ARG A 164 4.30 -2.89 -5.89
CA ARG A 164 5.57 -3.53 -6.29
C ARG A 164 6.46 -2.57 -7.07
N LEU A 165 5.90 -1.80 -7.99
CA LEU A 165 6.64 -0.77 -8.71
C LEU A 165 7.14 0.34 -7.76
N CYS A 166 6.30 0.81 -6.83
CA CYS A 166 6.72 1.76 -5.79
C CYS A 166 7.88 1.23 -4.94
N TYR A 167 7.89 -0.06 -4.63
CA TYR A 167 8.98 -0.70 -3.88
C TYR A 167 10.29 -0.76 -4.69
N VAL A 168 10.22 -0.99 -6.01
CA VAL A 168 11.38 -0.97 -6.90
C VAL A 168 11.92 0.46 -7.05
N PHE A 169 11.03 1.44 -7.20
CA PHE A 169 11.39 2.87 -7.35
C PHE A 169 11.53 3.62 -6.01
N ARG A 170 11.77 2.89 -4.90
CA ARG A 170 11.81 3.50 -3.57
C ARG A 170 13.04 4.39 -3.33
N HIS A 171 14.12 4.20 -4.08
CA HIS A 171 15.38 4.90 -3.84
C HIS A 171 15.21 6.42 -3.74
N LYS A 172 15.99 7.03 -2.85
CA LYS A 172 15.96 8.48 -2.59
C LYS A 172 16.61 9.22 -3.76
N CYS A 173 15.86 10.10 -4.40
CA CYS A 173 16.43 11.04 -5.38
C CYS A 173 16.85 12.33 -4.70
N SER A 174 17.88 12.97 -5.26
CA SER A 174 18.43 14.23 -4.75
C SER A 174 17.52 15.44 -5.04
N CYS A 175 16.58 15.32 -5.99
CA CYS A 175 15.75 16.43 -6.46
C CYS A 175 14.24 16.16 -6.25
N THR A 176 13.51 17.17 -5.77
CA THR A 176 12.05 17.11 -5.57
C THR A 176 11.27 16.86 -6.86
N SER A 177 11.72 17.41 -7.99
CA SER A 177 11.09 17.19 -9.31
C SER A 177 11.23 15.74 -9.79
N ALA A 178 12.38 15.12 -9.53
CA ALA A 178 12.61 13.71 -9.83
C ALA A 178 11.68 12.81 -9.00
N ASP A 179 11.34 13.23 -7.77
CA ASP A 179 10.38 12.53 -6.93
C ASP A 179 8.96 12.53 -7.51
N PHE A 180 8.52 13.62 -8.14
CA PHE A 180 7.23 13.64 -8.84
C PHE A 180 7.23 12.70 -10.06
N LEU A 181 8.29 12.75 -10.86
CA LEU A 181 8.44 11.91 -12.06
C LEU A 181 8.50 10.42 -11.72
N LEU A 182 9.12 10.04 -10.61
CA LEU A 182 9.22 8.64 -10.19
C LEU A 182 7.92 8.02 -9.68
N ASN A 183 6.91 8.84 -9.36
CA ASN A 183 5.57 8.33 -9.06
C ASN A 183 4.77 8.04 -10.34
N LEU A 184 5.21 8.51 -11.52
CA LEU A 184 4.50 8.27 -12.78
C LEU A 184 4.57 6.79 -13.24
N PRO A 185 5.71 6.08 -13.20
CA PRO A 185 5.74 4.69 -13.65
C PRO A 185 4.83 3.73 -12.86
N PRO A 186 4.78 3.77 -11.50
CA PRO A 186 3.81 2.96 -10.74
C PRO A 186 2.36 3.28 -11.08
N LEU A 187 2.05 4.56 -11.28
CA LEU A 187 0.73 5.01 -11.70
C LEU A 187 0.39 4.45 -13.08
N LEU A 188 1.27 4.64 -14.06
CA LEU A 188 1.10 4.13 -15.42
C LEU A 188 0.93 2.62 -15.44
N GLY A 189 1.76 1.87 -14.69
CA GLY A 189 1.63 0.42 -14.58
C GLY A 189 0.26 -0.01 -14.04
N SER A 190 -0.24 0.67 -13.00
CA SER A 190 -1.57 0.40 -12.43
C SER A 190 -2.69 0.73 -13.43
N VAL A 191 -2.58 1.86 -14.14
CA VAL A 191 -3.54 2.27 -15.17
C VAL A 191 -3.54 1.30 -16.34
N MET A 192 -2.38 0.81 -16.79
CA MET A 192 -2.28 -0.16 -17.87
C MET A 192 -2.99 -1.48 -17.54
N VAL A 193 -2.93 -1.95 -16.29
CA VAL A 193 -3.70 -3.14 -15.85
C VAL A 193 -5.20 -2.90 -15.98
N VAL A 194 -5.67 -1.73 -15.54
CA VAL A 194 -7.09 -1.35 -15.63
C VAL A 194 -7.53 -1.23 -17.10
N VAL A 195 -6.75 -0.54 -17.93
CA VAL A 195 -7.05 -0.37 -19.36
C VAL A 195 -7.05 -1.72 -20.06
N ALA A 196 -6.08 -2.60 -19.81
CA ALA A 196 -6.05 -3.93 -20.39
C ALA A 196 -7.29 -4.75 -20.02
N ALA A 197 -7.73 -4.70 -18.76
CA ALA A 197 -8.97 -5.35 -18.32
C ALA A 197 -10.22 -4.76 -19.00
N GLN A 198 -10.28 -3.43 -19.18
CA GLN A 198 -11.38 -2.79 -19.92
C GLN A 198 -11.40 -3.20 -21.39
N GLN A 199 -10.25 -3.28 -22.05
CA GLN A 199 -10.16 -3.73 -23.43
C GLN A 199 -10.58 -5.20 -23.58
N LEU A 200 -10.16 -6.06 -22.65
CA LEU A 200 -10.58 -7.46 -22.62
C LEU A 200 -12.10 -7.58 -22.50
N GLU A 201 -12.69 -6.82 -21.58
CA GLU A 201 -14.14 -6.79 -21.39
C GLU A 201 -14.89 -6.30 -22.64
N HIS A 202 -14.38 -5.26 -23.30
CA HIS A 202 -14.94 -4.76 -24.55
C HIS A 202 -14.89 -5.82 -25.66
N LEU A 203 -13.76 -6.53 -25.78
CA LEU A 203 -13.60 -7.63 -26.75
C LEU A 203 -14.57 -8.78 -26.47
N CYS A 204 -14.73 -9.20 -25.21
CA CYS A 204 -15.72 -10.22 -24.84
C CYS A 204 -17.15 -9.79 -25.21
N SER A 205 -17.49 -8.52 -24.95
CA SER A 205 -18.83 -8.01 -25.28
C SER A 205 -19.14 -7.98 -26.78
N ILE A 206 -18.14 -7.84 -27.64
CA ILE A 206 -18.31 -7.90 -29.10
C ILE A 206 -18.58 -9.35 -29.55
N ILE A 207 -17.91 -10.33 -28.94
CA ILE A 207 -18.00 -11.75 -29.31
C ILE A 207 -19.38 -12.33 -28.94
N ASP A 208 -19.95 -11.93 -27.80
CA ASP A 208 -21.24 -12.44 -27.32
C ASP A 208 -22.44 -11.94 -28.14
N PHE A 209 -22.27 -10.88 -28.95
CA PHE A 209 -23.29 -10.36 -29.86
C PHE A 209 -22.81 -10.46 -31.32
N PRO A 210 -22.72 -11.66 -31.92
CA PRO A 210 -22.56 -11.76 -33.35
C PRO A 210 -23.86 -11.27 -33.99
N ILE A 211 -23.77 -10.17 -34.74
CA ILE A 211 -24.84 -9.64 -35.59
C ILE A 211 -25.27 -10.72 -36.60
#